data_AF-A0A849X0S9-F1
#
_entry.id   AF-A0A849X0S9-F1
#
_cell.length_a   1.000
_cell.length_b   1.000
_cell.length_c   1.000
_cell.angle_alpha   90.00
_cell.angle_beta   90.00
_cell.angle_gamma   90.00
#
_symmetry.space_group_name_H-M   'P 1'
#
loop_
_entity.id
_entity.type
_entity.pdbx_description
1 polymer ?
#
loop_
_entity_poly.entity_id
_entity_poly.type
_entity_poly.pdbx_seq_one_letter_code
_entity_poly.pdbx_strand_id
1 'polypeptide(L)'
;MPSFLKNIAEKFSQFHEALTPGRKMALWCTFAVVVVAIGGMFFWASKSTYVTLMTNLSGEDSTAIIRYLRDKKIPFIVDESGKAISVPPEKVYDLRLELSSQGLAQTGVVGYEVFDKQSFGATSTVQRINEQRALEGELIRTINHIKGVERSRVHLAIPQKSAFLEEEKRPTASVILDIAPGFSPTEDQIKGIQGLVASAVKGLDKNSVTIVSNQGKQLSQNHDDPAAAFTAMTMDYQRKFEQKLETKIASLLNTVVGEGKVMAKVNADLDFSRVNEQQVIFDGENATPRAVSRDTDQMQGTRPLAVGQAGAKAQTPGPDNLAASQQDNTVRNNTQRSREIVNYEVPKTTRSVDKPVATL
;
A
#
# COMPACT_ATOMS: atom_id res chain seq x y z
N MET A 1 67.66 -56.58 4.02
CA MET A 1 66.40 -56.87 4.75
C MET A 1 66.77 -57.33 6.16
N PRO A 2 66.22 -56.72 7.21
CA PRO A 2 66.63 -57.00 8.58
C PRO A 2 66.36 -58.46 8.94
N SER A 3 67.34 -59.10 9.58
CA SER A 3 67.35 -60.50 10.04
C SER A 3 66.11 -60.90 10.86
N PHE A 4 65.39 -59.92 11.42
CA PHE A 4 64.11 -60.10 12.09
C PHE A 4 63.01 -60.67 11.18
N LEU A 5 62.90 -60.18 9.93
CA LEU A 5 61.88 -60.66 8.98
C LEU A 5 62.16 -62.09 8.49
N LYS A 6 63.44 -62.47 8.36
CA LYS A 6 63.84 -63.84 8.02
C LYS A 6 63.53 -64.81 9.16
N ASN A 7 63.82 -64.43 10.41
CA ASN A 7 63.53 -65.26 11.57
C ASN A 7 62.01 -65.47 11.80
N ILE A 8 61.19 -64.48 11.45
CA ILE A 8 59.73 -64.63 11.47
C ILE A 8 59.26 -65.56 10.36
N ALA A 9 59.80 -65.43 9.15
CA ALA A 9 59.45 -66.29 8.02
C ALA A 9 59.85 -67.75 8.24
N GLU A 10 61.03 -68.02 8.79
CA GLU A 10 61.50 -69.39 9.09
C GLU A 10 60.67 -70.05 10.21
N LYS A 11 60.35 -69.31 11.28
CA LYS A 11 59.46 -69.81 12.35
C LYS A 11 58.04 -70.06 11.83
N PHE A 12 57.56 -69.27 10.87
CA PHE A 12 56.25 -69.47 10.24
C PHE A 12 56.22 -70.70 9.34
N SER A 13 57.30 -70.97 8.60
CA SER A 13 57.45 -72.15 7.75
C SER A 13 57.49 -73.45 8.56
N GLN A 14 58.29 -73.49 9.65
CA GLN A 14 58.37 -74.66 10.54
C GLN A 14 57.06 -74.92 11.29
N PHE A 15 56.34 -73.86 11.68
CA PHE A 15 55.00 -73.99 12.27
C PHE A 15 53.98 -74.48 11.25
N HIS A 16 54.09 -74.06 9.98
CA HIS A 16 53.22 -74.54 8.91
C HIS A 16 53.49 -76.02 8.56
N GLU A 17 54.71 -76.54 8.63
CA GLU A 17 54.96 -77.97 8.35
C GLU A 17 54.58 -78.91 9.51
N ALA A 18 54.64 -78.44 10.77
CA ALA A 18 54.34 -79.27 11.95
C ALA A 18 52.85 -79.47 12.27
N LEU A 19 51.94 -78.85 11.50
CA LEU A 19 50.48 -78.89 11.78
C LEU A 19 49.74 -79.92 10.91
N THR A 20 48.94 -80.77 11.56
CA THR A 20 48.02 -81.71 10.91
C THR A 20 47.04 -81.00 9.96
N PRO A 21 46.59 -81.63 8.85
CA PRO A 21 45.78 -80.99 7.81
C PRO A 21 44.53 -80.27 8.34
N GLY A 22 43.88 -80.81 9.38
CA GLY A 22 42.72 -80.19 10.03
C GLY A 22 43.03 -78.90 10.80
N ARG A 23 44.21 -78.78 11.43
CA ARG A 23 44.62 -77.56 12.15
C ARG A 23 45.03 -76.42 11.20
N LYS A 24 45.56 -76.76 10.02
CA LYS A 24 45.85 -75.78 8.95
C LYS A 24 44.57 -75.14 8.42
N MET A 25 43.52 -75.94 8.21
CA MET A 25 42.23 -75.44 7.75
C MET A 25 41.56 -74.55 8.80
N ALA A 26 41.68 -74.92 10.09
CA ALA A 26 41.20 -74.08 11.20
C ALA A 26 41.88 -72.71 11.24
N LEU A 27 43.21 -72.65 11.07
CA LEU A 27 43.97 -71.38 11.07
C LEU A 27 43.59 -70.46 9.91
N TRP A 28 43.43 -70.99 8.69
CA TRP A 28 42.99 -70.20 7.53
C TRP A 28 41.56 -69.68 7.69
N CYS A 29 40.65 -70.47 8.27
CA CYS A 29 39.31 -70.00 8.62
C CYS A 29 39.34 -68.87 9.66
N THR A 30 40.13 -69.00 10.72
CA THR A 30 40.27 -67.94 11.73
C THR A 30 40.85 -66.66 11.12
N PHE A 31 41.87 -66.77 10.28
CA PHE A 31 42.46 -65.63 9.59
C PHE A 31 41.44 -64.94 8.67
N ALA A 32 40.67 -65.71 7.88
CA ALA A 32 39.63 -65.16 7.02
C ALA A 32 38.55 -64.42 7.83
N VAL A 33 38.12 -64.98 8.97
CA VAL A 33 37.14 -64.32 9.86
C VAL A 33 37.68 -63.00 10.42
N VAL A 34 38.95 -62.95 10.83
CA VAL A 34 39.58 -61.72 11.32
C VAL A 34 39.67 -60.66 10.22
N VAL A 35 40.04 -61.05 9.00
CA VAL A 35 40.10 -60.14 7.85
C VAL A 35 38.71 -59.59 7.52
N VAL A 36 37.67 -60.43 7.54
CA VAL A 36 36.28 -60.00 7.33
C VAL A 36 35.79 -59.10 8.46
N ALA A 37 36.16 -59.38 9.71
CA ALA A 37 35.80 -58.55 10.86
C ALA A 37 36.45 -57.17 10.80
N ILE A 38 37.75 -57.09 10.47
CA ILE A 38 38.47 -55.82 10.30
C ILE A 38 37.91 -55.05 9.10
N GLY A 39 37.67 -55.72 7.97
CA GLY A 39 37.04 -55.11 6.79
C GLY A 39 35.63 -54.58 7.08
N GLY A 40 34.83 -55.34 7.83
CA GLY A 40 33.50 -54.94 8.28
C GLY A 40 33.54 -53.75 9.23
N MET A 41 34.51 -53.70 10.14
CA MET A 41 34.69 -52.58 11.07
C MET A 41 35.14 -51.31 10.34
N PHE A 42 36.05 -51.42 9.37
CA PHE A 42 36.42 -50.29 8.50
C PHE A 42 35.25 -49.80 7.67
N PHE A 43 34.47 -50.70 7.08
CA PHE A 43 33.29 -50.33 6.30
C PHE A 43 32.22 -49.64 7.15
N TRP A 44 32.03 -50.11 8.39
CA TRP A 44 31.09 -49.51 9.33
C TRP A 44 31.58 -48.14 9.82
N ALA A 45 32.87 -48.00 10.13
CA ALA A 45 33.48 -46.71 10.50
C ALA A 45 33.48 -45.69 9.35
N SER A 46 33.39 -46.15 8.10
CA SER A 46 33.36 -45.28 6.91
C SER A 46 31.97 -44.71 6.60
N LYS A 47 30.91 -45.09 7.33
CA LYS A 47 29.58 -44.49 7.15
C LYS A 47 29.55 -43.08 7.74
N SER A 48 30.03 -42.11 6.96
CA SER A 48 29.88 -40.69 7.28
C SER A 48 28.39 -40.34 7.28
N THR A 49 27.85 -39.95 8.43
CA THR A 49 26.53 -39.30 8.50
C THR A 49 26.63 -37.93 7.83
N TYR A 50 25.67 -37.59 6.98
CA TYR A 50 25.58 -36.26 6.37
C TYR A 50 24.47 -35.48 7.06
N VAL A 51 24.72 -34.21 7.35
CA VAL A 51 23.77 -33.30 7.98
C VAL A 51 23.46 -32.16 7.01
N THR A 52 22.21 -31.73 6.99
CA THR A 52 21.72 -30.69 6.08
C THR A 52 22.40 -29.35 6.37
N LEU A 53 23.14 -28.86 5.38
CA LEU A 53 23.81 -27.56 5.42
C LEU A 53 22.79 -26.43 5.22
N MET A 54 22.01 -26.51 4.14
CA MET A 54 20.95 -25.56 3.75
C MET A 54 19.76 -26.28 3.09
N THR A 55 18.59 -25.67 3.21
CA THR A 55 17.32 -26.10 2.61
C THR A 55 16.66 -24.93 1.87
N ASN A 56 15.69 -25.23 1.01
CA ASN A 56 14.94 -24.23 0.23
C ASN A 56 15.80 -23.33 -0.67
N LEU A 57 16.89 -23.90 -1.19
CA LEU A 57 17.79 -23.20 -2.11
C LEU A 57 17.10 -22.93 -3.45
N SER A 58 17.34 -21.75 -4.03
CA SER A 58 17.03 -21.51 -5.45
C SER A 58 18.02 -22.30 -6.34
N GLY A 59 17.66 -22.56 -7.59
CA GLY A 59 18.54 -23.30 -8.52
C GLY A 59 19.87 -22.57 -8.81
N GLU A 60 19.87 -21.25 -8.70
CA GLU A 60 21.06 -20.42 -8.87
C GLU A 60 21.97 -20.51 -7.64
N ASP A 61 21.39 -20.39 -6.43
CA ASP A 61 22.13 -20.50 -5.16
C ASP A 61 22.71 -21.89 -4.96
N SER A 62 21.95 -22.94 -5.29
CA SER A 62 22.44 -24.33 -5.17
C SER A 62 23.65 -24.56 -6.08
N THR A 63 23.65 -24.01 -7.29
CA THR A 63 24.78 -24.09 -8.21
C THR A 63 26.01 -23.35 -7.67
N ALA A 64 25.81 -22.16 -7.09
CA ALA A 64 26.89 -21.37 -6.51
C ALA A 64 27.53 -22.06 -5.28
N ILE A 65 26.72 -22.62 -4.39
CA ILE A 65 27.17 -23.38 -3.23
C ILE A 65 27.87 -24.69 -3.64
N ILE A 66 27.35 -25.40 -4.64
CA ILE A 66 27.99 -26.62 -5.16
C ILE A 66 29.38 -26.33 -5.74
N ARG A 67 29.54 -25.23 -6.49
CA ARG A 67 30.85 -24.80 -7.01
C ARG A 67 31.81 -24.52 -5.87
N TYR A 68 31.35 -23.78 -4.85
CA TYR A 68 32.14 -23.47 -3.67
C TYR A 68 32.63 -24.72 -2.92
N LEU A 69 31.71 -25.65 -2.64
CA LEU A 69 32.02 -26.90 -1.95
C LEU A 69 32.98 -27.78 -2.76
N ARG A 70 32.84 -27.78 -4.10
CA ARG A 70 33.73 -28.51 -5.01
C ARG A 70 35.14 -27.90 -5.03
N ASP A 71 35.26 -26.58 -5.08
CA ASP A 71 36.56 -25.89 -5.06
C ASP A 71 37.32 -26.16 -3.76
N LYS A 72 36.60 -26.20 -2.63
CA LYS A 72 37.14 -26.54 -1.30
C LYS A 72 37.30 -28.05 -1.07
N LYS A 73 36.98 -28.89 -2.05
CA LYS A 73 37.06 -30.36 -1.99
C LYS A 73 36.33 -30.97 -0.79
N ILE A 74 35.17 -30.41 -0.46
CA ILE A 74 34.34 -30.89 0.65
C ILE A 74 33.35 -31.91 0.10
N PRO A 75 33.21 -33.11 0.71
CA PRO A 75 32.20 -34.07 0.28
C PRO A 75 30.81 -33.51 0.58
N PHE A 76 29.90 -33.56 -0.39
CA PHE A 76 28.53 -33.08 -0.25
C PHE A 76 27.55 -34.03 -0.94
N ILE A 77 26.32 -34.06 -0.45
CA ILE A 77 25.20 -34.77 -1.06
C ILE A 77 24.15 -33.72 -1.43
N VAL A 78 23.64 -33.81 -2.66
CA VAL A 78 22.54 -32.98 -3.13
C VAL A 78 21.27 -33.82 -3.08
N ASP A 79 20.21 -33.26 -2.52
CA ASP A 79 18.89 -33.88 -2.53
C ASP A 79 18.33 -34.00 -3.95
N GLU A 80 17.44 -34.96 -4.21
CA GLU A 80 16.85 -35.19 -5.55
C GLU A 80 16.18 -33.94 -6.12
N SER A 81 15.67 -33.08 -5.23
CA SER A 81 15.03 -31.82 -5.58
C SER A 81 16.00 -30.70 -5.96
N GLY A 82 17.31 -30.86 -5.73
CA GLY A 82 18.34 -29.81 -5.89
C GLY A 82 18.21 -28.63 -4.92
N LYS A 83 17.28 -28.70 -3.96
CA LYS A 83 16.90 -27.63 -3.02
C LYS A 83 17.54 -27.77 -1.64
N ALA A 84 18.22 -28.88 -1.38
CA ALA A 84 18.92 -29.13 -0.14
C ALA A 84 20.31 -29.73 -0.41
N ILE A 85 21.30 -29.28 0.37
CA ILE A 85 22.68 -29.74 0.30
C ILE A 85 23.09 -30.19 1.70
N SER A 86 23.67 -31.38 1.80
CA SER A 86 24.12 -31.99 3.04
C SER A 86 25.64 -32.21 3.03
N VAL A 87 26.29 -31.98 4.16
CA VAL A 87 27.75 -32.07 4.34
C VAL A 87 28.08 -32.81 5.64
N PRO A 88 29.34 -33.25 5.86
CA PRO A 88 29.74 -33.88 7.12
C PRO A 88 29.46 -32.98 8.33
N PRO A 89 28.98 -33.53 9.46
CA PRO A 89 28.53 -32.77 10.64
C PRO A 89 29.62 -31.85 11.20
N GLU A 90 30.88 -32.29 11.14
CA GLU A 90 32.05 -31.56 11.65
C GLU A 90 32.24 -30.19 10.98
N LYS A 91 31.81 -30.04 9.72
CA LYS A 91 32.05 -28.83 8.91
C LYS A 91 30.82 -27.95 8.74
N VAL A 92 29.66 -28.35 9.26
CA VAL A 92 28.38 -27.65 9.01
C VAL A 92 28.42 -26.20 9.47
N TYR A 93 28.85 -25.94 10.71
CA TYR A 93 28.85 -24.60 11.29
C TYR A 93 29.87 -23.68 10.61
N ASP A 94 31.09 -24.18 10.40
CA ASP A 94 32.15 -23.42 9.73
C ASP A 94 31.76 -23.06 8.29
N LEU A 95 31.14 -24.00 7.57
CA LEU A 95 30.68 -23.75 6.21
C LEU A 95 29.52 -22.76 6.15
N ARG A 96 28.59 -22.78 7.11
CA ARG A 96 27.53 -21.76 7.17
C ARG A 96 28.11 -20.37 7.37
N LEU A 97 29.11 -20.24 8.25
CA LEU A 97 29.77 -18.96 8.50
C LEU A 97 30.54 -18.48 7.26
N GLU A 98 31.26 -19.37 6.59
CA GLU A 98 32.07 -19.05 5.40
C GLU A 98 31.19 -18.73 4.18
N LEU A 99 30.07 -19.45 3.99
CA LEU A 99 29.09 -19.14 2.95
C LEU A 99 28.39 -17.79 3.21
N SER A 100 28.14 -17.46 4.48
CA SER A 100 27.54 -16.18 4.86
C SER A 100 28.50 -15.01 4.60
N SER A 101 29.79 -15.16 4.92
CA SER A 101 30.79 -14.11 4.67
C SER A 101 31.00 -13.85 3.17
N GLN A 102 30.83 -14.86 2.33
CA GLN A 102 30.89 -14.73 0.87
C GLN A 102 29.56 -14.27 0.24
N GLY A 103 28.49 -14.12 1.02
CA GLY A 103 27.16 -13.77 0.53
C GLY A 103 26.44 -14.91 -0.22
N LEU A 104 27.02 -16.12 -0.23
CA LEU A 104 26.44 -17.32 -0.83
C LEU A 104 25.34 -17.94 0.05
N ALA A 105 25.28 -17.57 1.33
CA ALA A 105 24.21 -17.94 2.23
C ALA A 105 23.00 -16.98 2.19
N GLN A 106 22.95 -16.04 1.23
CA GLN A 106 21.78 -15.17 1.02
C GLN A 106 20.65 -15.95 0.36
N THR A 107 20.20 -17.03 1.00
CA THR A 107 18.96 -17.70 0.65
C THR A 107 17.82 -16.82 1.11
N GLY A 108 17.45 -15.84 0.29
CA GLY A 108 16.41 -14.92 0.71
C GLY A 108 16.21 -13.72 -0.18
N VAL A 109 15.02 -13.18 -0.05
CA VAL A 109 14.64 -11.89 -0.60
C VAL A 109 15.56 -10.83 0.02
N VAL A 110 16.29 -10.09 -0.81
CA VAL A 110 17.18 -9.00 -0.38
C VAL A 110 16.33 -7.85 0.16
N GLY A 111 16.50 -7.50 1.43
CA GLY A 111 15.85 -6.37 2.10
C GLY A 111 16.83 -5.22 2.31
N TYR A 112 16.81 -4.61 3.49
CA TYR A 112 17.72 -3.50 3.84
C TYR A 112 19.19 -3.92 3.97
N GLU A 113 19.52 -5.21 3.93
CA GLU A 113 20.91 -5.68 3.99
C GLU A 113 21.76 -5.24 2.78
N VAL A 114 21.11 -4.76 1.71
CA VAL A 114 21.78 -4.15 0.55
C VAL A 114 22.57 -2.89 0.93
N PHE A 115 22.21 -2.21 2.02
CA PHE A 115 22.88 -0.99 2.50
C PHE A 115 24.10 -1.27 3.37
N ASP A 116 24.19 -2.46 3.98
CA ASP A 116 25.33 -2.84 4.82
C ASP A 116 26.63 -2.98 4.02
N LYS A 117 26.50 -3.29 2.71
CA LYS A 117 27.60 -3.32 1.74
C LYS A 117 27.76 -1.94 1.10
N GLN A 118 28.24 -0.97 1.87
CA GLN A 118 28.39 0.40 1.40
C GLN A 118 29.48 0.51 0.31
N SER A 119 29.06 0.68 -0.96
CA SER A 119 29.97 1.08 -2.04
C SER A 119 30.21 2.58 -1.97
N PHE A 120 31.44 2.99 -1.62
CA PHE A 120 31.85 4.39 -1.71
C PHE A 120 31.71 4.87 -3.17
N GLY A 121 31.01 6.00 -3.39
CA GLY A 121 30.79 6.58 -4.73
C GLY A 121 29.47 6.20 -5.42
N ALA A 122 28.48 5.66 -4.70
CA ALA A 122 27.16 5.39 -5.28
C ALA A 122 26.45 6.66 -5.76
N THR A 123 25.83 6.60 -6.93
CA THR A 123 25.02 7.69 -7.47
C THR A 123 23.63 7.71 -6.82
N SER A 124 22.94 8.86 -6.86
CA SER A 124 21.57 9.00 -6.36
C SER A 124 20.59 8.02 -7.03
N THR A 125 20.83 7.64 -8.29
CA THR A 125 20.06 6.62 -9.01
C THR A 125 20.26 5.24 -8.41
N VAL A 126 21.51 4.86 -8.10
CA VAL A 126 21.83 3.56 -7.49
C VAL A 126 21.23 3.47 -6.09
N GLN A 127 21.34 4.54 -5.29
CA GLN A 127 20.73 4.60 -3.96
C GLN A 127 19.22 4.34 -4.02
N ARG A 128 18.52 5.01 -4.95
CA ARG A 128 17.07 4.84 -5.12
C ARG A 128 16.68 3.43 -5.55
N ILE A 129 17.44 2.81 -6.46
CA ILE A 129 17.20 1.42 -6.88
C ILE A 129 17.37 0.48 -5.68
N ASN A 130 18.39 0.72 -4.85
CA ASN A 130 18.61 -0.06 -3.63
C ASN A 130 17.51 0.16 -2.60
N GLU A 131 17.03 1.40 -2.42
CA GLU A 131 15.88 1.72 -1.55
C GLU A 131 14.61 0.99 -2.02
N GLN A 132 14.33 1.02 -3.33
CA GLN A 132 13.19 0.31 -3.89
C GLN A 132 13.31 -1.20 -3.67
N ARG A 133 14.47 -1.79 -3.94
CA ARG A 133 14.71 -3.23 -3.74
C ARG A 133 14.56 -3.62 -2.27
N ALA A 134 15.08 -2.81 -1.36
CA ALA A 134 14.96 -3.05 0.08
C ALA A 134 13.49 -3.01 0.53
N LEU A 135 12.71 -2.02 0.05
CA LEU A 135 11.27 -1.93 0.34
C LEU A 135 10.49 -3.12 -0.21
N GLU A 136 10.74 -3.50 -1.47
CA GLU A 136 10.15 -4.71 -2.07
C GLU A 136 10.47 -5.95 -1.23
N GLY A 137 11.72 -6.05 -0.75
CA GLY A 137 12.16 -7.18 0.04
C GLY A 137 11.50 -7.30 1.41
N GLU A 138 11.41 -6.20 2.15
CA GLU A 138 10.72 -6.14 3.44
C GLU A 138 9.22 -6.40 3.31
N LEU A 139 8.60 -5.89 2.24
CA LEU A 139 7.19 -6.17 1.95
C LEU A 139 6.96 -7.67 1.70
N ILE A 140 7.81 -8.32 0.90
CA ILE A 140 7.71 -9.76 0.66
C ILE A 140 7.85 -10.55 1.97
N ARG A 141 8.82 -10.19 2.83
CA ARG A 141 9.01 -10.85 4.13
C ARG A 141 7.77 -10.70 5.01
N THR A 142 7.22 -9.50 5.09
CA THR A 142 6.03 -9.22 5.90
C THR A 142 4.80 -9.95 5.38
N ILE A 143 4.59 -9.96 4.05
CA ILE A 143 3.44 -10.63 3.42
C ILE A 143 3.54 -12.15 3.57
N ASN A 144 4.74 -12.73 3.51
CA ASN A 144 4.94 -14.18 3.71
C ASN A 144 4.63 -14.64 5.15
N HIS A 145 4.57 -13.74 6.14
CA HIS A 145 4.14 -14.09 7.49
C HIS A 145 2.61 -14.21 7.62
N ILE A 146 1.85 -13.79 6.60
CA ILE A 146 0.40 -13.89 6.61
C ILE A 146 -0.01 -15.35 6.42
N LYS A 147 -0.90 -15.82 7.30
CA LYS A 147 -1.41 -17.19 7.25
C LYS A 147 -1.97 -17.53 5.86
N GLY A 148 -1.48 -18.62 5.28
CA GLY A 148 -1.92 -19.14 3.99
C GLY A 148 -1.16 -18.59 2.78
N VAL A 149 -0.21 -17.66 2.99
CA VAL A 149 0.73 -17.22 1.95
C VAL A 149 2.03 -18.01 2.11
N GLU A 150 2.41 -18.81 1.12
CA GLU A 150 3.67 -19.56 1.13
C GLU A 150 4.83 -18.70 0.62
N ARG A 151 4.57 -17.97 -0.47
CA ARG A 151 5.53 -17.07 -1.10
C ARG A 151 4.79 -15.86 -1.65
N SER A 152 5.51 -14.76 -1.77
CA SER A 152 5.01 -13.58 -2.45
C SER A 152 6.11 -12.92 -3.26
N ARG A 153 5.69 -12.14 -4.25
CA ARG A 153 6.57 -11.29 -5.04
C ARG A 153 5.91 -9.94 -5.17
N VAL A 154 6.66 -8.89 -4.86
CA VAL A 154 6.19 -7.51 -4.88
C VAL A 154 7.02 -6.74 -5.89
N HIS A 155 6.36 -5.98 -6.74
CA HIS A 155 6.98 -5.06 -7.68
C HIS A 155 6.41 -3.67 -7.43
N LEU A 156 7.29 -2.71 -7.16
CA LEU A 156 6.94 -1.31 -6.98
C LEU A 156 7.32 -0.53 -8.25
N ALA A 157 6.42 0.31 -8.73
CA ALA A 157 6.70 1.25 -9.81
C ALA A 157 6.64 2.67 -9.23
N ILE A 158 7.80 3.15 -8.76
CA ILE A 158 7.93 4.49 -8.16
C ILE A 158 8.50 5.44 -9.22
N PRO A 159 7.72 6.42 -9.70
CA PRO A 159 8.18 7.35 -10.73
C PRO A 159 9.26 8.30 -10.19
N GLN A 160 10.11 8.79 -11.09
CA GLN A 160 11.13 9.77 -10.76
C GLN A 160 10.48 11.16 -10.58
N LYS A 161 10.84 11.84 -9.49
CA LYS A 161 10.49 13.25 -9.29
C LYS A 161 11.28 14.09 -10.29
N SER A 162 10.56 14.81 -11.17
CA SER A 162 11.13 15.79 -12.08
C SER A 162 10.66 17.18 -11.65
N ALA A 163 11.58 18.13 -11.55
CA ALA A 163 11.25 19.53 -11.29
C ALA A 163 10.53 20.21 -12.47
N PHE A 164 10.42 19.51 -13.62
CA PHE A 164 9.87 20.03 -14.87
C PHE A 164 8.53 19.41 -15.25
N LEU A 165 7.98 18.50 -14.44
CA LEU A 165 6.64 17.95 -14.67
C LEU A 165 5.64 18.63 -13.75
N GLU A 166 4.56 19.15 -14.35
CA GLU A 166 3.45 19.77 -13.63
C GLU A 166 2.54 18.72 -12.96
N GLU A 167 2.51 17.49 -13.49
CA GLU A 167 1.86 16.33 -12.88
C GLU A 167 2.87 15.26 -12.44
N GLU A 168 2.94 15.04 -11.12
CA GLU A 168 3.62 13.87 -10.55
C GLU A 168 2.81 12.60 -10.87
N LYS A 169 3.40 11.67 -11.62
CA LYS A 169 2.84 10.32 -11.76
C LYS A 169 2.74 9.68 -10.38
N ARG A 170 1.62 9.00 -10.10
CA ARG A 170 1.42 8.29 -8.84
C ARG A 170 2.17 6.95 -8.87
N PRO A 171 2.79 6.52 -7.75
CA PRO A 171 3.34 5.18 -7.63
C PRO A 171 2.25 4.12 -7.81
N THR A 172 2.64 2.94 -8.34
CA THR A 172 1.77 1.76 -8.41
C THR A 172 2.50 0.53 -7.89
N ALA A 173 1.76 -0.51 -7.53
CA ALA A 173 2.35 -1.76 -7.05
C ALA A 173 1.61 -3.00 -7.60
N SER A 174 2.36 -4.07 -7.81
CA SER A 174 1.82 -5.38 -8.18
C SER A 174 2.34 -6.45 -7.23
N VAL A 175 1.42 -7.23 -6.67
CA VAL A 175 1.73 -8.29 -5.71
C VAL A 175 1.22 -9.61 -6.27
N ILE A 176 2.12 -10.58 -6.34
CA ILE A 176 1.80 -11.96 -6.68
C ILE A 176 1.86 -12.78 -5.40
N LEU A 177 0.79 -13.52 -5.10
CA LEU A 177 0.68 -14.38 -3.94
C LEU A 177 0.68 -15.85 -4.38
N ASP A 178 1.62 -16.61 -3.84
CA ASP A 178 1.62 -18.06 -3.87
C ASP A 178 0.89 -18.55 -2.63
N ILE A 179 -0.30 -19.10 -2.85
CA ILE A 179 -1.26 -19.44 -1.79
C ILE A 179 -1.19 -20.94 -1.53
N ALA A 180 -1.18 -21.31 -0.24
CA ALA A 180 -1.17 -22.71 0.17
C ALA A 180 -2.36 -23.50 -0.42
N PRO A 181 -2.17 -24.78 -0.82
CA PRO A 181 -3.24 -25.60 -1.37
C PRO A 181 -4.44 -25.68 -0.42
N GLY A 182 -5.64 -25.43 -0.94
CA GLY A 182 -6.89 -25.45 -0.16
C GLY A 182 -7.13 -24.21 0.70
N PHE A 183 -6.24 -23.22 0.67
CA PHE A 183 -6.47 -21.92 1.30
C PHE A 183 -7.03 -20.92 0.28
N SER A 184 -8.05 -20.16 0.68
CA SER A 184 -8.54 -19.01 -0.09
C SER A 184 -8.49 -17.78 0.81
N PRO A 185 -7.69 -16.75 0.47
CA PRO A 185 -7.63 -15.54 1.26
C PRO A 185 -8.99 -14.84 1.29
N THR A 186 -9.36 -14.32 2.45
CA THR A 186 -10.59 -13.53 2.61
C THR A 186 -10.42 -12.13 2.03
N GLU A 187 -11.53 -11.46 1.69
CA GLU A 187 -11.49 -10.09 1.19
C GLU A 187 -10.79 -9.13 2.16
N ASP A 188 -10.99 -9.32 3.47
CA ASP A 188 -10.32 -8.53 4.51
C ASP A 188 -8.81 -8.75 4.53
N GLN A 189 -8.33 -9.99 4.28
CA GLN A 189 -6.90 -10.27 4.15
C GLN A 189 -6.30 -9.58 2.93
N ILE A 190 -7.00 -9.61 1.79
CA ILE A 190 -6.57 -8.92 0.57
C ILE A 190 -6.52 -7.40 0.79
N LYS A 191 -7.55 -6.80 1.39
CA LYS A 191 -7.58 -5.37 1.76
C LYS A 191 -6.47 -5.01 2.76
N GLY A 192 -6.18 -5.91 3.70
CA GLY A 192 -5.06 -5.78 4.63
C GLY A 192 -3.72 -5.72 3.91
N ILE A 193 -3.47 -6.61 2.95
CA ILE A 193 -2.26 -6.61 2.13
C ILE A 193 -2.18 -5.33 1.28
N GLN A 194 -3.27 -4.89 0.64
CA GLN A 194 -3.29 -3.62 -0.10
C GLN A 194 -2.95 -2.43 0.80
N GLY A 195 -3.51 -2.40 2.02
CA GLY A 195 -3.23 -1.36 3.00
C GLY A 195 -1.77 -1.34 3.47
N LEU A 196 -1.18 -2.50 3.70
CA LEU A 196 0.24 -2.65 4.08
C LEU A 196 1.18 -2.14 2.98
N VAL A 197 0.91 -2.51 1.72
CA VAL A 197 1.73 -2.09 0.59
C VAL A 197 1.59 -0.59 0.34
N ALA A 198 0.36 -0.07 0.38
CA ALA A 198 0.08 1.36 0.20
C ALA A 198 0.73 2.23 1.30
N SER A 199 0.78 1.75 2.55
CA SER A 199 1.40 2.50 3.64
C SER A 199 2.93 2.47 3.59
N ALA A 200 3.54 1.45 2.99
CA ALA A 200 4.99 1.33 2.85
C ALA A 200 5.60 2.29 1.81
N VAL A 201 4.80 2.79 0.86
CA VAL A 201 5.27 3.66 -0.22
C VAL A 201 4.56 5.01 -0.18
N LYS A 202 5.33 6.09 -0.09
CA LYS A 202 4.78 7.45 -0.06
C LYS A 202 4.00 7.75 -1.33
N GLY A 203 2.73 8.11 -1.18
CA GLY A 203 1.85 8.53 -2.28
C GLY A 203 1.22 7.38 -3.06
N LEU A 204 1.40 6.13 -2.63
CA LEU A 204 0.73 4.97 -3.21
C LEU A 204 -0.69 4.83 -2.66
N ASP A 205 -1.68 4.80 -3.55
CA ASP A 205 -3.08 4.57 -3.17
C ASP A 205 -3.38 3.07 -3.10
N LYS A 206 -4.29 2.65 -2.20
CA LYS A 206 -4.70 1.25 -2.06
C LYS A 206 -5.31 0.69 -3.35
N ASN A 207 -6.04 1.52 -4.10
CA ASN A 207 -6.65 1.15 -5.37
C ASN A 207 -5.62 0.98 -6.50
N SER A 208 -4.39 1.48 -6.31
CA SER A 208 -3.27 1.33 -7.25
C SER A 208 -2.39 0.10 -6.92
N VAL A 209 -2.83 -0.75 -6.00
CA VAL A 209 -2.17 -2.02 -5.65
C VAL A 209 -2.98 -3.18 -6.21
N THR A 210 -2.42 -3.86 -7.21
CA THR A 210 -3.05 -5.04 -7.81
C THR A 210 -2.48 -6.31 -7.20
N ILE A 211 -3.36 -7.19 -6.72
CA ILE A 211 -3.00 -8.46 -6.08
C ILE A 211 -3.51 -9.62 -6.94
N VAL A 212 -2.62 -10.53 -7.31
CA VAL A 212 -2.90 -11.67 -8.19
C VAL A 212 -2.41 -12.96 -7.52
N SER A 213 -3.17 -14.05 -7.67
CA SER A 213 -2.76 -15.39 -7.27
C SER A 213 -1.76 -16.00 -8.27
N ASN A 214 -0.92 -16.94 -7.82
CA ASN A 214 -0.10 -17.81 -8.66
C ASN A 214 -0.86 -18.49 -9.83
N GLN A 215 -2.18 -18.65 -9.73
CA GLN A 215 -3.05 -19.18 -10.79
C GLN A 215 -3.53 -18.12 -11.81
N GLY A 216 -3.07 -16.87 -11.69
CA GLY A 216 -3.47 -15.78 -12.59
C GLY A 216 -4.81 -15.13 -12.24
N LYS A 217 -5.47 -15.55 -11.16
CA LYS A 217 -6.71 -14.92 -10.67
C LYS A 217 -6.39 -13.61 -9.94
N GLN A 218 -6.96 -12.49 -10.39
CA GLN A 218 -6.91 -11.25 -9.64
C GLN A 218 -7.76 -11.38 -8.37
N LEU A 219 -7.14 -11.07 -7.23
CA LEU A 219 -7.75 -11.12 -5.91
C LEU A 219 -8.19 -9.73 -5.43
N SER A 220 -7.50 -8.67 -5.88
CA SER A 220 -7.87 -7.30 -5.60
C SER A 220 -9.07 -6.85 -6.44
N GLN A 221 -10.07 -6.25 -5.80
CA GLN A 221 -11.17 -5.60 -6.50
C GLN A 221 -10.84 -4.11 -6.70
N ASN A 222 -9.95 -3.83 -7.64
CA ASN A 222 -9.67 -2.45 -8.04
C ASN A 222 -10.73 -2.07 -9.05
N HIS A 223 -11.68 -1.24 -8.63
CA HIS A 223 -12.68 -0.69 -9.52
C HIS A 223 -12.10 0.58 -10.14
N ASP A 224 -11.71 0.49 -11.41
CA ASP A 224 -11.17 1.63 -12.16
C ASP A 224 -12.22 2.73 -12.39
N ASP A 225 -13.51 2.37 -12.33
CA ASP A 225 -14.63 3.30 -12.43
C ASP A 225 -15.27 3.54 -11.04
N PRO A 226 -15.20 4.78 -10.51
CA PRO A 226 -15.86 5.16 -9.27
C PRO A 226 -17.36 4.83 -9.22
N ALA A 227 -18.05 4.89 -10.37
CA ALA A 227 -19.48 4.59 -10.46
C ALA A 227 -19.77 3.09 -10.32
N ALA A 228 -18.92 2.24 -10.93
CA ALA A 228 -19.02 0.80 -10.78
C ALA A 228 -18.66 0.35 -9.36
N ALA A 229 -17.65 0.99 -8.74
CA ALA A 229 -17.27 0.77 -7.35
C ALA A 229 -18.43 1.07 -6.38
N PHE A 230 -19.10 2.21 -6.59
CA PHE A 230 -20.24 2.62 -5.79
C PHE A 230 -21.40 1.64 -5.96
N THR A 231 -21.69 1.21 -7.19
CA THR A 231 -22.76 0.23 -7.47
C THR A 231 -22.48 -1.13 -6.83
N ALA A 232 -21.25 -1.62 -6.92
CA ALA A 232 -20.87 -2.86 -6.27
C ALA A 232 -21.03 -2.74 -4.74
N MET A 233 -20.60 -1.62 -4.16
CA MET A 233 -20.72 -1.35 -2.73
C MET A 233 -22.19 -1.28 -2.26
N THR A 234 -23.09 -0.65 -3.02
CA THR A 234 -24.51 -0.56 -2.67
C THR A 234 -25.19 -1.93 -2.72
N MET A 235 -24.92 -2.74 -3.75
CA MET A 235 -25.43 -4.11 -3.85
C MET A 235 -24.93 -5.00 -2.70
N ASP A 236 -23.65 -4.87 -2.33
CA ASP A 236 -23.07 -5.63 -1.22
C ASP A 236 -23.67 -5.22 0.13
N TYR A 237 -23.92 -3.92 0.32
CA TYR A 237 -24.60 -3.41 1.51
C TYR A 237 -26.04 -3.92 1.61
N GLN A 238 -26.78 -3.90 0.49
CA GLN A 238 -28.14 -4.44 0.39
C GLN A 238 -28.18 -5.92 0.77
N ARG A 239 -27.30 -6.75 0.19
CA ARG A 239 -27.21 -8.19 0.53
C ARG A 239 -26.89 -8.45 1.99
N LYS A 240 -25.96 -7.68 2.57
CA LYS A 240 -25.62 -7.78 4.00
C LYS A 240 -26.79 -7.40 4.89
N PHE A 241 -27.54 -6.36 4.50
CA PHE A 241 -28.74 -5.93 5.23
C PHE A 241 -29.86 -6.98 5.17
N GLU A 242 -30.12 -7.53 3.98
CA GLU A 242 -31.06 -8.64 3.78
C GLU A 242 -30.68 -9.87 4.61
N GLN A 243 -29.42 -10.32 4.54
CA GLN A 243 -28.94 -11.46 5.35
C GLN A 243 -29.09 -11.23 6.85
N LYS A 244 -28.84 -9.99 7.32
CA LYS A 244 -29.02 -9.62 8.72
C LYS A 244 -30.49 -9.72 9.14
N LEU A 245 -31.41 -9.28 8.30
CA LEU A 245 -32.85 -9.42 8.54
C LEU A 245 -33.32 -10.87 8.45
N GLU A 246 -32.86 -11.64 7.46
CA GLU A 246 -33.14 -13.08 7.34
C GLU A 246 -32.72 -13.81 8.62
N THR A 247 -31.50 -13.57 9.10
CA THR A 247 -30.97 -14.18 10.33
C THR A 247 -31.80 -13.76 11.55
N LYS A 248 -32.18 -12.49 11.64
CA LYS A 248 -33.00 -11.98 12.74
C LYS A 248 -34.40 -12.62 12.76
N ILE A 249 -35.06 -12.70 11.61
CA ILE A 249 -36.39 -13.35 11.48
C ILE A 249 -36.29 -14.83 11.83
N ALA A 250 -35.30 -15.53 11.29
CA ALA A 250 -35.08 -16.94 11.59
C ALA A 250 -34.86 -17.16 13.10
N SER A 251 -34.04 -16.34 13.76
CA SER A 251 -33.77 -16.48 15.20
C SER A 251 -35.01 -16.30 16.07
N LEU A 252 -35.91 -15.38 15.70
CA LEU A 252 -37.16 -15.15 16.42
C LEU A 252 -38.11 -16.33 16.26
N LEU A 253 -38.28 -16.84 15.03
CA LEU A 253 -39.22 -17.91 14.75
C LEU A 253 -38.72 -19.28 15.22
N ASN A 254 -37.40 -19.52 15.21
CA ASN A 254 -36.79 -20.76 15.71
C ASN A 254 -37.14 -21.05 17.18
N THR A 255 -37.35 -20.01 18.00
CA THR A 255 -37.72 -20.16 19.43
C THR A 255 -39.10 -20.82 19.60
N VAL A 256 -39.99 -20.68 18.61
CA VAL A 256 -41.36 -21.19 18.68
C VAL A 256 -41.53 -22.51 17.92
N VAL A 257 -40.88 -22.66 16.75
CA VAL A 257 -41.12 -23.79 15.84
C VAL A 257 -39.97 -24.81 15.75
N GLY A 258 -38.84 -24.52 16.42
CA GLY A 258 -37.64 -25.36 16.43
C GLY A 258 -36.66 -25.05 15.29
N GLU A 259 -35.38 -25.35 15.51
CA GLU A 259 -34.30 -25.09 14.53
C GLU A 259 -34.54 -25.82 13.20
N GLY A 260 -34.24 -25.14 12.09
CA GLY A 260 -34.29 -25.71 10.74
C GLY A 260 -35.70 -25.84 10.14
N LYS A 261 -36.75 -25.45 10.84
CA LYS A 261 -38.14 -25.48 10.33
C LYS A 261 -38.62 -24.18 9.68
N VAL A 262 -37.76 -23.17 9.62
CA VAL A 262 -38.08 -21.84 9.06
C VAL A 262 -37.07 -21.45 8.01
N MET A 263 -37.57 -21.00 6.86
CA MET A 263 -36.78 -20.34 5.82
C MET A 263 -37.34 -18.93 5.65
N ALA A 264 -36.54 -17.92 5.95
CA ALA A 264 -36.89 -16.52 5.73
C ALA A 264 -36.09 -15.97 4.55
N LYS A 265 -36.76 -15.28 3.64
CA LYS A 265 -36.14 -14.53 2.54
C LYS A 265 -36.61 -13.09 2.58
N VAL A 266 -35.67 -12.17 2.50
CA VAL A 266 -35.93 -10.74 2.58
C VAL A 266 -35.38 -10.09 1.32
N ASN A 267 -36.20 -9.28 0.67
CA ASN A 267 -35.76 -8.34 -0.34
C ASN A 267 -35.94 -6.93 0.23
N ALA A 268 -34.88 -6.13 0.24
CA ALA A 268 -34.93 -4.76 0.75
C ALA A 268 -34.57 -3.81 -0.39
N ASP A 269 -35.47 -2.89 -0.73
CA ASP A 269 -35.15 -1.76 -1.58
C ASP A 269 -34.57 -0.64 -0.70
N LEU A 270 -33.42 -0.09 -1.09
CA LEU A 270 -32.69 0.90 -0.30
C LEU A 270 -32.37 2.10 -1.18
N ASP A 271 -32.78 3.29 -0.73
CA ASP A 271 -32.43 4.53 -1.42
C ASP A 271 -31.04 5.02 -0.97
N PHE A 272 -30.11 5.05 -1.92
CA PHE A 272 -28.75 5.57 -1.74
C PHE A 272 -28.56 6.98 -2.34
N SER A 273 -29.66 7.69 -2.62
CA SER A 273 -29.62 9.05 -3.13
C SER A 273 -28.91 10.00 -2.16
N ARG A 274 -27.91 10.73 -2.66
CA ARG A 274 -27.20 11.76 -1.90
C ARG A 274 -27.80 13.12 -2.23
N VAL A 275 -28.64 13.62 -1.34
CA VAL A 275 -29.21 14.97 -1.47
C VAL A 275 -28.36 15.94 -0.66
N ASN A 276 -27.65 16.83 -1.35
CA ASN A 276 -27.00 18.00 -0.73
C ASN A 276 -27.95 19.19 -0.89
N GLU A 277 -28.54 19.63 0.23
CA GLU A 277 -29.46 20.76 0.25
C GLU A 277 -28.78 21.97 0.89
N GLN A 278 -28.54 23.00 0.08
CA GLN A 278 -28.12 24.32 0.54
C GLN A 278 -29.33 25.26 0.55
N GLN A 279 -29.77 25.63 1.74
CA GLN A 279 -30.81 26.65 1.91
C GLN A 279 -30.15 27.95 2.36
N VAL A 280 -30.34 29.02 1.58
CA VAL A 280 -29.97 30.38 1.97
C VAL A 280 -31.26 31.12 2.30
N ILE A 281 -31.47 31.37 3.58
CA ILE A 281 -32.63 32.13 4.06
C ILE A 281 -32.18 33.59 4.23
N PHE A 282 -32.88 34.49 3.56
CA PHE A 282 -32.71 35.93 3.69
C PHE A 282 -33.79 36.47 4.63
N ASP A 283 -33.39 37.13 5.70
CA ASP A 283 -34.31 37.82 6.61
C ASP A 283 -34.46 39.28 6.16
N GLY A 284 -35.57 39.54 5.46
CA GLY A 284 -35.90 40.86 4.93
C GLY A 284 -36.45 41.85 5.95
N GLU A 285 -36.84 41.41 7.16
CA GLU A 285 -37.34 42.31 8.21
C GLU A 285 -36.20 43.02 8.95
N ASN A 286 -35.02 42.40 9.03
CA ASN A 286 -33.84 42.95 9.71
C ASN A 286 -32.77 43.50 8.73
N ALA A 287 -33.18 43.99 7.57
CA ALA A 287 -32.25 44.59 6.60
C ALA A 287 -31.66 45.90 7.17
N THR A 288 -30.37 45.89 7.52
CA THR A 288 -29.68 47.06 8.05
C THR A 288 -29.07 47.87 6.90
N PRO A 289 -29.30 49.19 6.80
CA PRO A 289 -28.65 50.02 5.79
C PRO A 289 -27.15 50.10 6.10
N ARG A 290 -26.31 49.56 5.20
CA ARG A 290 -24.85 49.52 5.35
C ARG A 290 -24.20 50.83 4.91
N ALA A 291 -24.75 51.49 3.90
CA ALA A 291 -24.27 52.78 3.41
C ALA A 291 -25.42 53.59 2.82
N VAL A 292 -25.52 54.85 3.23
CA VAL A 292 -26.46 55.83 2.68
C VAL A 292 -25.62 56.92 2.01
N SER A 293 -25.67 57.01 0.69
CA SER A 293 -25.06 58.10 -0.07
C SER A 293 -26.16 59.05 -0.49
N ARG A 294 -26.17 60.25 0.10
CA ARG A 294 -27.11 61.31 -0.23
C ARG A 294 -26.37 62.44 -0.94
N ASP A 295 -26.73 62.66 -2.19
CA ASP A 295 -26.20 63.73 -3.01
C ASP A 295 -27.29 64.79 -3.19
N THR A 296 -27.04 66.00 -2.70
CA THR A 296 -28.01 67.10 -2.73
C THR A 296 -27.40 68.28 -3.46
N ASP A 297 -27.80 68.43 -4.72
CA ASP A 297 -27.45 69.57 -5.54
C ASP A 297 -28.49 70.67 -5.33
N GLN A 298 -28.07 71.79 -4.76
CA GLN A 298 -28.86 73.02 -4.71
C GLN A 298 -28.21 74.07 -5.62
N MET A 299 -28.85 74.38 -6.73
CA MET A 299 -28.45 75.48 -7.59
C MET A 299 -29.35 76.68 -7.31
N GLN A 300 -28.77 77.72 -6.71
CA GLN A 300 -29.41 79.01 -6.51
C GLN A 300 -28.93 79.99 -7.58
N GLY A 301 -29.76 80.19 -8.60
CA GLY A 301 -29.52 81.18 -9.66
C GLY A 301 -30.42 82.39 -9.49
N THR A 302 -29.83 83.57 -9.41
CA THR A 302 -30.57 84.85 -9.47
C THR A 302 -30.22 85.53 -10.78
N ARG A 303 -31.24 85.81 -11.61
CA ARG A 303 -31.06 86.60 -12.84
C ARG A 303 -31.89 87.88 -12.78
N PRO A 304 -31.32 89.04 -13.13
CA PRO A 304 -32.09 90.28 -13.25
C PRO A 304 -33.06 90.16 -14.44
N LEU A 305 -34.30 90.60 -14.25
CA LEU A 305 -35.28 90.75 -15.32
C LEU A 305 -34.85 91.89 -16.25
N ALA A 306 -34.94 91.69 -17.56
CA ALA A 306 -34.71 92.75 -18.53
C ALA A 306 -35.84 93.79 -18.41
N VAL A 307 -35.53 94.96 -17.83
CA VAL A 307 -36.48 96.08 -17.70
C VAL A 307 -36.38 96.94 -18.96
N GLY A 308 -37.47 97.04 -19.71
CA GLY A 308 -37.59 97.99 -20.81
C GLY A 308 -37.55 99.43 -20.30
N GLN A 309 -36.86 100.32 -21.02
CA GLN A 309 -36.70 101.74 -20.66
C GLN A 309 -38.08 102.43 -20.50
N ALA A 310 -38.29 103.09 -19.35
CA ALA A 310 -39.54 103.79 -19.04
C ALA A 310 -39.74 105.03 -19.94
N GLY A 311 -40.91 105.14 -20.58
CA GLY A 311 -41.27 106.27 -21.45
C GLY A 311 -41.64 107.55 -20.70
N ALA A 312 -41.51 108.69 -21.40
CA ALA A 312 -41.53 110.08 -20.90
C ALA A 312 -42.80 110.58 -20.15
N LYS A 313 -43.72 109.70 -19.74
CA LYS A 313 -44.90 110.06 -18.94
C LYS A 313 -44.67 110.04 -17.42
N ALA A 314 -43.50 109.60 -16.95
CA ALA A 314 -43.18 109.53 -15.52
C ALA A 314 -42.61 110.82 -14.90
N GLN A 315 -42.40 111.89 -15.68
CA GLN A 315 -41.66 113.10 -15.24
C GLN A 315 -42.48 114.39 -15.13
N THR A 316 -43.82 114.36 -15.25
CA THR A 316 -44.65 115.54 -14.98
C THR A 316 -45.15 115.55 -13.54
N PRO A 317 -44.95 116.63 -12.76
CA PRO A 317 -45.46 116.71 -11.39
C PRO A 317 -46.99 116.85 -11.41
N GLY A 318 -47.67 115.75 -11.09
CA GLY A 318 -49.10 115.68 -10.84
C GLY A 318 -49.34 114.69 -9.70
N PRO A 319 -50.44 114.82 -8.94
CA PRO A 319 -50.66 114.10 -7.69
C PRO A 319 -50.80 112.56 -7.83
N ASP A 320 -50.78 112.02 -9.05
CA ASP A 320 -50.79 110.57 -9.32
C ASP A 320 -49.41 109.92 -9.48
N ASN A 321 -48.30 110.67 -9.35
CA ASN A 321 -46.96 110.08 -9.34
C ASN A 321 -46.57 109.60 -7.93
N LEU A 322 -47.34 108.62 -7.43
CA LEU A 322 -46.94 107.80 -6.30
C LEU A 322 -45.95 106.74 -6.78
N ALA A 323 -44.67 106.99 -6.47
CA ALA A 323 -43.61 106.02 -6.23
C ALA A 323 -43.67 104.74 -7.09
N ALA A 324 -42.89 104.73 -8.18
CA ALA A 324 -42.32 103.49 -8.68
C ALA A 324 -41.48 102.87 -7.55
N SER A 325 -42.08 101.98 -6.78
CA SER A 325 -41.40 101.11 -5.85
C SER A 325 -40.28 100.42 -6.62
N GLN A 326 -39.04 100.55 -6.11
CA GLN A 326 -37.93 99.67 -6.47
C GLN A 326 -38.35 98.25 -6.09
N GLN A 327 -39.06 97.59 -7.00
CA GLN A 327 -39.31 96.17 -6.89
C GLN A 327 -38.08 95.50 -7.47
N ASP A 328 -37.31 94.86 -6.58
CA ASP A 328 -36.13 94.07 -6.86
C ASP A 328 -36.50 93.00 -7.89
N ASN A 329 -36.34 93.35 -9.18
CA ASN A 329 -36.89 92.59 -10.30
C ASN A 329 -35.89 91.49 -10.66
N THR A 330 -35.76 90.52 -9.76
CA THR A 330 -34.91 89.34 -9.93
C THR A 330 -35.78 88.09 -9.99
N VAL A 331 -35.60 87.28 -11.04
CA VAL A 331 -36.19 85.93 -11.10
C VAL A 331 -35.23 84.98 -10.41
N ARG A 332 -35.67 84.43 -9.28
CA ARG A 332 -34.96 83.37 -8.56
C ARG A 332 -35.40 82.03 -9.14
N ASN A 333 -34.47 81.31 -9.77
CA ASN A 333 -34.66 79.91 -10.11
C ASN A 333 -33.90 79.08 -9.08
N ASN A 334 -34.64 78.45 -8.17
CA ASN A 334 -34.09 77.49 -7.25
C ASN A 334 -34.37 76.09 -7.80
N THR A 335 -33.34 75.34 -8.14
CA THR A 335 -33.47 73.93 -8.54
C THR A 335 -32.75 73.08 -7.52
N GLN A 336 -33.54 72.26 -6.81
CA GLN A 336 -33.02 71.30 -5.85
C GLN A 336 -33.17 69.90 -6.45
N ARG A 337 -32.05 69.18 -6.57
CA ARG A 337 -32.02 67.78 -6.97
C ARG A 337 -31.44 66.98 -5.81
N SER A 338 -32.25 66.08 -5.25
CA SER A 338 -31.80 65.12 -4.24
C SER A 338 -31.74 63.74 -4.87
N ARG A 339 -30.59 63.07 -4.74
CA ARG A 339 -30.41 61.66 -5.09
C ARG A 339 -29.95 60.92 -3.85
N GLU A 340 -30.68 59.88 -3.48
CA GLU A 340 -30.35 59.02 -2.35
C GLU A 340 -30.17 57.58 -2.85
N ILE A 341 -29.02 56.99 -2.54
CA ILE A 341 -28.70 55.59 -2.81
C ILE A 341 -28.48 54.92 -1.45
N VAL A 342 -29.34 53.94 -1.13
CA VAL A 342 -29.26 53.16 0.11
C VAL A 342 -28.87 51.73 -0.23
N ASN A 343 -27.72 51.29 0.29
CA ASN A 343 -27.25 49.92 0.17
C ASN A 343 -27.61 49.15 1.46
N TYR A 344 -28.35 48.05 1.32
CA TYR A 344 -28.75 47.20 2.43
C TYR A 344 -27.81 45.98 2.55
N GLU A 345 -27.44 45.62 3.77
CA GLU A 345 -26.93 44.28 4.07
C GLU A 345 -28.06 43.45 4.68
N VAL A 346 -28.43 42.38 3.98
CA VAL A 346 -29.46 41.45 4.42
C VAL A 346 -28.76 40.28 5.11
N PRO A 347 -29.04 40.00 6.40
CA PRO A 347 -28.47 38.84 7.07
C PRO A 347 -28.88 37.57 6.34
N LYS A 348 -27.89 36.71 6.07
CA LYS A 348 -28.09 35.41 5.41
C LYS A 348 -27.79 34.29 6.40
N THR A 349 -28.71 33.34 6.50
CA THR A 349 -28.47 32.09 7.21
C THR A 349 -28.29 30.98 6.18
N THR A 350 -27.12 30.36 6.17
CA THR A 350 -26.84 29.21 5.30
C THR A 350 -27.02 27.93 6.11
N ARG A 351 -27.98 27.10 5.70
CA ARG A 351 -28.16 25.75 6.24
C ARG A 351 -27.68 24.75 5.20
N SER A 352 -26.72 23.91 5.58
CA SER A 352 -26.29 22.75 4.81
C SER A 352 -26.85 21.50 5.48
N VAL A 353 -27.65 20.72 4.76
CA VAL A 353 -28.17 19.43 5.25
C VAL A 353 -27.61 18.31 4.40
N ASP A 354 -26.83 17.44 5.02
CA ASP A 354 -26.41 16.16 4.45
C ASP A 354 -27.34 15.07 4.99
N LYS A 355 -28.20 14.52 4.13
CA LYS A 355 -29.09 13.41 4.51
C LYS A 355 -28.30 12.10 4.61
N PRO A 356 -28.61 11.20 5.56
CA PRO A 356 -28.01 9.88 5.63
C PRO A 356 -28.37 9.08 4.38
N VAL A 357 -27.42 8.31 3.85
CA VAL A 357 -27.63 7.38 2.73
C VAL A 357 -28.14 6.04 3.25
N ALA A 358 -28.78 5.25 2.37
CA ALA A 358 -29.29 3.90 2.66
C ALA A 358 -30.52 3.89 3.59
N THR A 359 -31.51 4.73 3.28
CA THR A 359 -32.82 4.68 3.94
C THR A 359 -33.72 3.64 3.27
N LEU A 360 -34.59 3.01 4.07
CA LEU A 360 -35.67 2.13 3.61
C LEU A 360 -36.82 2.91 2.98
#